data_AF-A0A2D6SMH4-F1
#
_entry.id   AF-A0A2D6SMH4-F1
#
_cell.length_a   1.000
_cell.length_b   1.000
_cell.length_c   1.000
_cell.angle_alpha   90.00
_cell.angle_beta   90.00
_cell.angle_gamma   90.00
#
_symmetry.space_group_name_H-M   'P 1'
#
loop_
_entity.id
_entity.type
_entity.pdbx_description
1 polymer ?
#
loop_
_entity_poly.entity_id
_entity_poly.type
_entity_poly.pdbx_seq_one_letter_code
_entity_poly.pdbx_strand_id
1 'polypeptide(L)'
;MFDATLTPPINFVYTQPMPCPYIDHKMERRLATDISTIRGKKCHNILAQAGFRRSQHISYKPACRSCSACKPIRVVAKKFNRTKSQKRIYNRNRDLVTEYLTPVATPELFELFQNYQMLRHSGGEMALMDYSDFRGMLETSPIKTSIKTYRLEVSRELIGAVLLDDQSDGYSAVYSFFNCLQPERSMGTFIILDLIDDLRHKDLDYLYLGYWIAQSRKMSYKANFRPAEILIGPNWVELS
;
A
#
# COMPACT_ATOMS: atom_id res chain seq x y z
N MET A 1 -18.46 -18.80 17.54
CA MET A 1 -19.84 -18.72 17.04
C MET A 1 -20.23 -17.25 17.08
N PHE A 2 -20.43 -16.63 15.91
CA PHE A 2 -20.80 -15.21 15.83
C PHE A 2 -22.21 -15.07 16.42
N ASP A 3 -22.42 -14.13 17.33
CA ASP A 3 -23.74 -13.57 17.52
C ASP A 3 -24.08 -12.80 16.23
N ALA A 4 -24.58 -13.55 15.26
CA ALA A 4 -24.91 -13.07 13.92
C ALA A 4 -26.15 -12.17 13.93
N THR A 5 -26.85 -12.06 15.07
CA THR A 5 -28.18 -11.45 15.16
C THR A 5 -28.18 -9.98 15.57
N LEU A 6 -27.15 -9.49 16.27
CA LEU A 6 -27.15 -8.12 16.81
C LEU A 6 -26.27 -7.11 16.05
N THR A 7 -25.28 -7.57 15.26
CA THR A 7 -24.41 -6.63 14.52
C THR A 7 -25.01 -6.30 13.14
N PRO A 8 -25.10 -5.01 12.74
CA PRO A 8 -25.56 -4.64 11.40
C PRO A 8 -24.72 -5.27 10.27
N PRO A 9 -25.31 -5.53 9.09
CA PRO A 9 -24.58 -6.03 7.93
C PRO A 9 -23.53 -5.01 7.44
N ILE A 10 -22.53 -5.51 6.72
CA ILE A 10 -21.59 -4.65 5.99
C ILE A 10 -22.31 -4.13 4.75
N ASN A 11 -22.43 -2.81 4.63
CA ASN A 11 -23.09 -2.17 3.50
C ASN A 11 -22.06 -1.79 2.44
N PHE A 12 -22.32 -2.19 1.19
CA PHE A 12 -21.49 -1.83 0.05
C PHE A 12 -22.19 -0.77 -0.79
N VAL A 13 -21.43 0.24 -1.18
CA VAL A 13 -21.90 1.32 -2.05
C VAL A 13 -20.97 1.44 -3.24
N TYR A 14 -21.53 1.80 -4.39
CA TYR A 14 -20.72 2.20 -5.52
C TYR A 14 -20.51 3.71 -5.51
N THR A 15 -19.28 4.15 -5.76
CA THR A 15 -19.01 5.58 -5.98
C THR A 15 -19.67 6.07 -7.27
N GLN A 16 -19.78 7.40 -7.39
CA GLN A 16 -20.07 8.01 -8.67
C GLN A 16 -18.89 7.78 -9.63
N PRO A 17 -19.14 7.66 -10.95
CA PRO A 17 -18.07 7.60 -11.94
C PRO A 17 -17.26 8.89 -11.96
N MET A 18 -15.93 8.77 -12.03
CA MET A 18 -15.00 9.89 -12.16
C MET A 18 -13.89 9.56 -13.17
N PRO A 19 -13.14 10.55 -13.71
CA PRO A 19 -12.02 10.26 -14.60
C PRO A 19 -11.02 9.29 -13.97
N CYS A 20 -10.57 8.30 -14.72
CA CYS A 20 -9.60 7.31 -14.23
C CYS A 20 -8.23 7.97 -14.03
N PRO A 21 -7.60 7.84 -12.84
CA PRO A 21 -6.31 8.46 -12.56
C PRO A 21 -5.12 7.72 -13.20
N TYR A 22 -5.37 6.59 -13.87
CA TYR A 22 -4.32 5.70 -14.38
C TYR A 22 -4.31 5.51 -15.90
N ILE A 23 -5.45 5.66 -16.55
CA ILE A 23 -5.61 5.45 -17.99
C ILE A 23 -6.46 6.58 -18.54
N ASP A 24 -5.87 7.37 -19.43
CA ASP A 24 -6.53 8.52 -20.03
C ASP A 24 -7.81 8.12 -20.77
N HIS A 25 -8.79 9.01 -20.75
CA HIS A 25 -10.11 8.84 -21.38
C HIS A 25 -10.93 7.64 -20.88
N LYS A 26 -10.53 6.99 -19.77
CA LYS A 26 -11.36 6.01 -19.08
C LYS A 26 -12.03 6.63 -17.85
N MET A 27 -13.14 6.02 -17.45
CA MET A 27 -13.83 6.35 -16.20
C MET A 27 -13.52 5.26 -15.17
N GLU A 28 -13.29 5.68 -13.93
CA GLU A 28 -13.25 4.79 -12.79
C GLU A 28 -14.52 4.84 -11.95
N ARG A 29 -14.78 3.72 -11.27
CA ARG A 29 -15.82 3.56 -10.27
C ARG A 29 -15.33 2.55 -9.25
N ARG A 30 -15.70 2.70 -7.99
CA ARG A 30 -15.27 1.81 -6.90
C ARG A 30 -16.49 1.21 -6.22
N LEU A 31 -16.40 -0.06 -5.82
CA LEU A 31 -17.26 -0.66 -4.80
C LEU A 31 -16.57 -0.45 -3.47
N ALA A 32 -17.21 0.22 -2.53
CA ALA A 32 -16.64 0.64 -1.27
C ALA A 32 -17.52 0.25 -0.08
N THR A 33 -16.91 0.10 1.09
CA THR A 33 -17.59 -0.15 2.35
C THR A 33 -16.80 0.44 3.51
N ASP A 34 -17.51 0.91 4.53
CA ASP A 34 -16.91 1.35 5.80
C ASP A 34 -16.61 0.12 6.67
N ILE A 35 -15.36 0.01 7.12
CA ILE A 35 -14.89 -1.08 7.97
C ILE A 35 -14.67 -0.68 9.44
N SER A 36 -15.23 0.45 9.88
CA SER A 36 -15.14 0.96 11.27
C SER A 36 -15.88 0.09 12.28
N THR A 37 -16.90 -0.64 11.84
CA THR A 37 -17.68 -1.53 12.72
C THR A 37 -16.86 -2.75 13.14
N ILE A 38 -17.22 -3.39 14.26
CA ILE A 38 -16.59 -4.64 14.72
C ILE A 38 -16.62 -5.71 13.61
N ARG A 39 -17.74 -5.82 12.90
CA ARG A 39 -17.87 -6.75 11.76
C ARG A 39 -16.96 -6.36 10.60
N GLY A 40 -16.91 -5.07 10.24
CA GLY A 40 -16.01 -4.55 9.22
C GLY A 40 -14.54 -4.87 9.48
N LYS A 41 -14.06 -4.59 10.71
CA LYS A 41 -12.70 -4.92 11.15
C LYS A 41 -12.39 -6.42 11.02
N LYS A 42 -13.30 -7.28 11.47
CA LYS A 42 -13.15 -8.75 11.37
C LYS A 42 -13.14 -9.24 9.92
N CYS A 43 -13.82 -8.55 9.00
CA CYS A 43 -13.86 -8.90 7.59
C CYS A 43 -12.66 -8.34 6.79
N HIS A 44 -11.79 -7.51 7.36
CA HIS A 44 -10.71 -6.84 6.62
C HIS A 44 -9.81 -7.82 5.84
N ASN A 45 -9.36 -8.91 6.48
CA ASN A 45 -8.52 -9.91 5.82
C ASN A 45 -9.23 -10.59 4.63
N ILE A 46 -10.51 -10.94 4.80
CA ILE A 46 -11.33 -11.55 3.74
C ILE A 46 -11.51 -10.55 2.57
N LEU A 47 -11.75 -9.28 2.87
CA LEU A 47 -11.87 -8.22 1.87
C LEU A 47 -10.55 -8.05 1.10
N ALA A 48 -9.42 -8.02 1.80
CA ALA A 48 -8.10 -7.91 1.17
C ALA A 48 -7.79 -9.08 0.24
N GLN A 49 -8.07 -10.32 0.67
CA GLN A 49 -7.94 -11.52 -0.15
C GLN A 49 -8.89 -11.51 -1.36
N ALA A 50 -10.06 -10.88 -1.24
CA ALA A 50 -11.00 -10.62 -2.33
C ALA A 50 -10.64 -9.41 -3.21
N GLY A 51 -9.43 -8.85 -3.03
CA GLY A 51 -8.87 -7.79 -3.85
C GLY A 51 -9.26 -6.36 -3.45
N PHE A 52 -9.83 -6.16 -2.26
CA PHE A 52 -10.06 -4.82 -1.73
C PHE A 52 -8.78 -4.21 -1.17
N ARG A 53 -8.67 -2.89 -1.25
CA ARG A 53 -7.66 -2.07 -0.58
C ARG A 53 -8.32 -1.17 0.46
N ARG A 54 -7.54 -0.66 1.41
CA ARG A 54 -8.01 0.29 2.41
C ARG A 54 -7.46 1.69 2.13
N SER A 55 -8.27 2.71 2.40
CA SER A 55 -7.85 4.09 2.63
C SER A 55 -8.63 4.60 3.84
N GLN A 56 -7.94 5.05 4.89
CA GLN A 56 -8.58 5.43 6.16
C GLN A 56 -9.53 4.32 6.67
N HIS A 57 -10.79 4.62 6.94
CA HIS A 57 -11.79 3.63 7.38
C HIS A 57 -12.56 2.96 6.23
N ILE A 58 -12.24 3.28 4.97
CA ILE A 58 -12.94 2.76 3.79
C ILE A 58 -12.13 1.63 3.15
N SER A 59 -12.77 0.50 2.92
CA SER A 59 -12.27 -0.58 2.07
C SER A 59 -12.94 -0.52 0.70
N TYR A 60 -12.17 -0.60 -0.39
CA TYR A 60 -12.68 -0.45 -1.75
C TYR A 60 -11.99 -1.34 -2.77
N LYS A 61 -12.71 -1.67 -3.85
CA LYS A 61 -12.12 -2.24 -5.06
C LYS A 61 -12.66 -1.61 -6.35
N PRO A 62 -11.87 -1.58 -7.44
CA PRO A 62 -12.34 -1.16 -8.76
C PRO A 62 -13.59 -1.94 -9.19
N ALA A 63 -14.56 -1.21 -9.72
CA ALA A 63 -15.82 -1.74 -10.24
C ALA A 63 -16.25 -0.98 -11.51
N CYS A 64 -15.28 -0.69 -12.37
CA CYS A 64 -15.50 0.02 -13.64
C CYS A 64 -16.36 -0.86 -14.58
N ARG A 65 -17.34 -0.25 -15.27
CA ARG A 65 -18.27 -0.99 -16.15
C ARG A 65 -17.61 -1.63 -17.38
N SER A 66 -16.63 -0.94 -17.97
CA SER A 66 -16.01 -1.29 -19.26
C SER A 66 -14.49 -1.53 -19.16
N CYS A 67 -13.96 -1.72 -17.95
CA CYS A 67 -12.52 -1.86 -17.73
C CYS A 67 -12.23 -2.82 -16.57
N SER A 68 -11.25 -3.70 -16.76
CA SER A 68 -10.76 -4.62 -15.73
C SER A 68 -9.24 -4.55 -15.56
N ALA A 69 -8.62 -3.42 -15.94
CA ALA A 69 -7.17 -3.25 -15.98
C ALA A 69 -6.50 -3.26 -14.60
N CYS A 70 -7.19 -2.79 -13.55
CA CYS A 70 -6.69 -2.81 -12.18
C CYS A 70 -6.77 -4.23 -11.63
N LYS A 71 -5.63 -4.89 -11.49
CA LYS A 71 -5.51 -6.22 -10.88
C LYS A 71 -4.89 -6.10 -9.50
N PRO A 72 -5.55 -6.59 -8.42
CA PRO A 72 -4.88 -6.77 -7.14
C PRO A 72 -3.60 -7.59 -7.35
N ILE A 73 -2.50 -7.17 -6.72
CA ILE A 73 -1.20 -7.84 -6.82
C ILE A 73 -0.60 -8.06 -5.43
N ARG A 74 -0.01 -9.23 -5.23
CA ARG A 74 0.77 -9.56 -4.03
C ARG A 74 2.07 -10.26 -4.42
N VAL A 75 3.13 -10.04 -3.65
CA VAL A 75 4.42 -10.72 -3.80
C VAL A 75 4.42 -11.93 -2.86
N VAL A 76 4.91 -13.08 -3.34
CA VAL A 76 5.08 -14.29 -2.53
C VAL A 76 6.42 -14.19 -1.80
N ALA A 77 6.40 -13.67 -0.58
CA ALA A 77 7.59 -13.28 0.17
C ALA A 77 8.55 -14.45 0.41
N LYS A 78 8.02 -15.61 0.82
CA LYS A 78 8.83 -16.81 1.13
C LYS A 78 9.63 -17.34 -0.06
N LYS A 79 9.14 -17.15 -1.28
CA LYS A 79 9.79 -17.60 -2.53
C LYS A 79 10.61 -16.50 -3.21
N PHE A 80 10.61 -15.29 -2.65
CA PHE A 80 11.23 -14.14 -3.29
C PHE A 80 12.75 -14.27 -3.37
N ASN A 81 13.30 -13.98 -4.56
CA ASN A 81 14.74 -13.95 -4.77
C ASN A 81 15.13 -12.63 -5.46
N ARG A 82 16.02 -11.87 -4.81
CA ARG A 82 16.50 -10.60 -5.35
C ARG A 82 17.29 -10.82 -6.64
N THR A 83 16.93 -10.09 -7.68
CA THR A 83 17.73 -9.91 -8.89
C THR A 83 19.03 -9.16 -8.58
N LYS A 84 20.00 -9.18 -9.52
CA LYS A 84 21.28 -8.44 -9.37
C LYS A 84 21.06 -6.94 -9.11
N SER A 85 20.08 -6.31 -9.76
CA SER A 85 19.74 -4.89 -9.54
C SER A 85 19.14 -4.66 -8.15
N GLN A 86 18.21 -5.51 -7.71
CA GLN A 86 17.62 -5.43 -6.37
C GLN A 86 18.66 -5.64 -5.27
N LYS A 87 19.61 -6.57 -5.45
CA LYS A 87 20.74 -6.74 -4.51
C LYS A 87 21.59 -5.47 -4.40
N ARG A 88 21.90 -4.81 -5.52
CA ARG A 88 22.63 -3.53 -5.51
C ARG A 88 21.87 -2.43 -4.77
N ILE A 89 20.56 -2.32 -5.00
CA ILE A 89 19.69 -1.34 -4.32
C ILE A 89 19.66 -1.63 -2.82
N TYR A 90 19.48 -2.89 -2.43
CA TYR A 90 19.47 -3.27 -1.02
C TYR A 90 20.81 -2.93 -0.33
N ASN A 91 21.93 -3.30 -0.97
CA ASN A 91 23.26 -3.03 -0.42
C ASN A 91 23.58 -1.54 -0.28
N ARG A 92 23.04 -0.69 -1.15
CA ARG A 92 23.25 0.77 -1.11
C ARG A 92 22.58 1.44 0.10
N ASN A 93 21.55 0.81 0.67
CA ASN A 93 20.74 1.35 1.75
C ASN A 93 20.98 0.62 3.07
N ARG A 94 22.15 -0.03 3.22
CA ARG A 94 22.53 -0.72 4.46
C ARG A 94 22.89 0.21 5.60
N ASP A 95 23.09 1.49 5.31
CA ASP A 95 23.30 2.57 6.25
C ASP A 95 21.98 3.08 6.89
N LEU A 96 20.86 2.42 6.61
CA LEU A 96 19.56 2.80 7.15
C LEU A 96 19.19 1.98 8.37
N VAL A 97 18.68 2.68 9.38
CA VAL A 97 18.04 2.11 10.55
C VAL A 97 16.53 2.20 10.36
N THR A 98 15.84 1.10 10.64
CA THR A 98 14.39 1.02 10.51
C THR A 98 13.70 0.85 11.85
N GLU A 99 12.53 1.46 12.02
CA GLU A 99 11.73 1.36 13.23
C GLU A 99 10.24 1.30 12.90
N TYR A 100 9.51 0.40 13.56
CA TYR A 100 8.06 0.35 13.54
C TYR A 100 7.49 1.23 14.66
N LEU A 101 6.69 2.21 14.29
CA LEU A 101 6.05 3.15 15.20
C LEU A 101 4.53 3.05 15.11
N THR A 102 3.86 3.55 16.14
CA THR A 102 2.43 3.88 16.07
C THR A 102 2.23 4.95 14.98
N PRO A 103 1.19 4.84 14.12
CA PRO A 103 0.98 5.75 13.00
C PRO A 103 0.39 7.09 13.48
N VAL A 104 1.18 7.85 14.23
CA VAL A 104 0.85 9.22 14.67
C VAL A 104 1.49 10.20 13.71
N ALA A 105 0.72 11.19 13.25
CA ALA A 105 1.26 12.25 12.41
C ALA A 105 2.20 13.15 13.23
N THR A 106 3.38 13.41 12.66
CA THR A 106 4.36 14.35 13.22
C THR A 106 4.71 15.40 12.17
N PRO A 107 5.19 16.59 12.57
CA PRO A 107 5.67 17.60 11.63
C PRO A 107 6.76 17.08 10.68
N GLU A 108 7.72 16.30 11.18
CA GLU A 108 8.81 15.71 10.38
C GLU A 108 8.28 14.74 9.31
N LEU A 109 7.32 13.87 9.66
CA LEU A 109 6.68 12.97 8.71
C LEU A 109 5.89 13.75 7.64
N PHE A 110 5.19 14.80 8.06
CA PHE A 110 4.42 15.64 7.16
C PHE A 110 5.32 16.40 6.18
N GLU A 111 6.45 16.95 6.64
CA GLU A 111 7.42 17.61 5.77
C GLU A 111 7.96 16.66 4.70
N LEU A 112 8.36 15.44 5.09
CA LEU A 112 8.79 14.42 4.13
C LEU A 112 7.68 14.05 3.15
N PHE A 113 6.44 13.92 3.62
CA PHE A 113 5.28 13.66 2.80
C PHE A 113 5.06 14.78 1.77
N GLN A 114 4.99 16.05 2.20
CA GLN A 114 4.79 17.19 1.29
C GLN A 114 5.89 17.27 0.22
N ASN A 115 7.15 17.13 0.62
CA ASN A 115 8.28 17.11 -0.32
C ASN A 115 8.17 15.97 -1.34
N TYR A 116 7.81 14.77 -0.89
CA TYR A 116 7.57 13.63 -1.79
C TYR A 116 6.43 13.91 -2.77
N GLN A 117 5.31 14.46 -2.29
CA GLN A 117 4.14 14.78 -3.12
C GLN A 117 4.46 15.82 -4.19
N MET A 118 5.15 16.92 -3.82
CA MET A 118 5.54 17.96 -4.77
C MET A 118 6.46 17.42 -5.88
N LEU A 119 7.45 16.59 -5.52
CA LEU A 119 8.46 16.11 -6.46
C LEU A 119 7.99 14.96 -7.36
N ARG A 120 7.12 14.07 -6.86
CA ARG A 120 6.67 12.87 -7.60
C ARG A 120 5.27 12.97 -8.19
N HIS A 121 4.43 13.82 -7.61
CA HIS A 121 2.99 13.86 -7.85
C HIS A 121 2.48 15.29 -7.99
N SER A 122 3.28 16.20 -8.59
CA SER A 122 2.84 17.55 -8.90
C SER A 122 1.51 17.53 -9.66
N GLY A 123 0.54 18.30 -9.16
CA GLY A 123 -0.83 18.37 -9.71
C GLY A 123 -1.77 17.24 -9.32
N GLY A 124 -1.37 16.30 -8.44
CA GLY A 124 -2.28 15.28 -7.88
C GLY A 124 -3.03 15.78 -6.65
N GLU A 125 -4.21 15.21 -6.37
CA GLU A 125 -5.03 15.57 -5.19
C GLU A 125 -4.24 15.51 -3.87
N MET A 126 -3.38 14.50 -3.72
CA MET A 126 -2.57 14.35 -2.51
C MET A 126 -1.49 15.42 -2.34
N ALA A 127 -1.13 16.18 -3.38
CA ALA A 127 -0.23 17.33 -3.25
C ALA A 127 -0.92 18.56 -2.64
N LEU A 128 -2.26 18.55 -2.57
CA LEU A 128 -3.07 19.60 -1.95
C LEU A 128 -3.44 19.27 -0.49
N MET A 129 -3.06 18.09 0.02
CA MET A 129 -3.37 17.68 1.38
C MET A 129 -2.64 18.55 2.41
N ASP A 130 -3.39 19.03 3.40
CA ASP A 130 -2.83 19.72 4.55
C ASP A 130 -2.42 18.73 5.67
N TYR A 131 -1.99 19.27 6.81
CA TYR A 131 -1.59 18.45 7.95
C TYR A 131 -2.75 17.63 8.53
N SER A 132 -3.98 18.18 8.50
CA SER A 132 -5.18 17.50 8.99
C SER A 132 -5.55 16.31 8.11
N ASP A 133 -5.47 16.47 6.79
CA ASP A 133 -5.67 15.39 5.82
C ASP A 133 -4.63 14.28 5.98
N PHE A 134 -3.35 14.68 6.12
CA PHE A 134 -2.25 13.74 6.38
C PHE A 134 -2.47 12.98 7.68
N ARG A 135 -2.89 13.67 8.74
CA ARG A 135 -3.24 13.06 10.02
C ARG A 135 -4.37 12.05 9.87
N GLY A 136 -5.44 12.39 9.16
CA GLY A 136 -6.54 11.46 8.90
C GLY A 136 -6.09 10.21 8.14
N MET A 137 -5.16 10.35 7.20
CA MET A 137 -4.58 9.20 6.48
C MET A 137 -3.86 8.22 7.41
N LEU A 138 -3.08 8.72 8.38
CA LEU A 138 -2.27 7.91 9.29
C LEU A 138 -3.09 7.35 10.45
N GLU A 139 -3.90 8.18 11.11
CA GLU A 139 -4.48 7.89 12.42
C GLU A 139 -5.89 7.28 12.37
N THR A 140 -6.60 7.36 11.23
CA THR A 140 -8.00 6.90 11.12
C THR A 140 -8.11 5.45 10.66
N SER A 141 -7.10 4.62 10.89
CA SER A 141 -7.20 3.19 10.58
C SER A 141 -8.06 2.45 11.61
N PRO A 142 -9.12 1.72 11.19
CA PRO A 142 -9.89 0.89 12.10
C PRO A 142 -9.25 -0.48 12.38
N ILE A 143 -8.14 -0.81 11.70
CA ILE A 143 -7.43 -2.09 11.83
C ILE A 143 -5.99 -1.85 12.33
N LYS A 144 -5.28 -2.93 12.66
CA LYS A 144 -3.92 -2.83 13.18
C LYS A 144 -2.97 -2.31 12.10
N THR A 145 -2.56 -1.07 12.25
CA THR A 145 -1.70 -0.34 11.32
C THR A 145 -0.44 0.14 12.05
N SER A 146 0.69 0.08 11.36
CA SER A 146 1.96 0.62 11.83
C SER A 146 2.59 1.51 10.76
N ILE A 147 3.51 2.39 11.17
CA ILE A 147 4.38 3.10 10.23
C ILE A 147 5.81 2.62 10.42
N LYS A 148 6.42 2.10 9.35
CA LYS A 148 7.85 1.77 9.34
C LYS A 148 8.63 2.97 8.80
N THR A 149 9.54 3.50 9.60
CA THR A 149 10.40 4.64 9.25
C THR A 149 11.80 4.19 8.87
N TYR A 150 12.48 4.98 8.05
CA TYR A 150 13.83 4.72 7.55
C TYR A 150 14.69 5.96 7.81
N ARG A 151 15.72 5.81 8.64
CA ARG A 151 16.62 6.90 9.03
C ARG A 151 18.06 6.56 8.68
N LEU A 152 18.85 7.57 8.31
CA LEU A 152 20.30 7.41 8.20
C LEU A 152 20.88 7.07 9.57
N GLU A 153 21.78 6.08 9.64
CA GLU A 153 22.37 5.61 10.89
C GLU A 153 23.10 6.73 11.63
N VAL A 154 23.89 7.53 10.92
CA VAL A 154 24.76 8.58 11.48
C VAL A 154 23.98 9.87 11.79
N SER A 155 23.32 10.46 10.80
CA SER A 155 22.63 11.76 10.96
C SER A 155 21.26 11.64 11.63
N ARG A 156 20.69 10.44 11.69
CA ARG A 156 19.32 10.16 12.15
C ARG A 156 18.22 10.84 11.32
N GLU A 157 18.57 11.43 10.19
CA GLU A 157 17.64 12.07 9.25
C GLU A 157 16.61 11.05 8.74
N LEU A 158 15.33 11.43 8.76
CA LEU A 158 14.25 10.65 8.20
C LEU A 158 14.24 10.76 6.67
N ILE A 159 14.48 9.63 5.99
CA ILE A 159 14.54 9.59 4.53
C ILE A 159 13.40 8.79 3.89
N GLY A 160 12.61 8.07 4.67
CA GLY A 160 11.51 7.27 4.15
C GLY A 160 10.53 6.84 5.23
N ALA A 161 9.30 6.60 4.83
CA ALA A 161 8.28 5.96 5.66
C ALA A 161 7.30 5.15 4.79
N VAL A 162 6.74 4.10 5.39
CA VAL A 162 5.65 3.32 4.81
C VAL A 162 4.59 2.98 5.86
N LEU A 163 3.34 3.25 5.53
CA LEU A 163 2.16 2.87 6.30
C LEU A 163 1.75 1.44 5.91
N LEU A 164 1.64 0.57 6.91
CA LEU A 164 1.43 -0.86 6.74
C LEU A 164 0.23 -1.33 7.54
N ASP A 165 -0.58 -2.16 6.90
CA ASP A 165 -1.65 -2.90 7.55
C ASP A 165 -1.21 -4.33 7.83
N ASP A 166 -1.37 -4.76 9.07
CA ASP A 166 -1.19 -6.16 9.45
C ASP A 166 -2.34 -7.00 8.90
N GLN A 167 -1.99 -8.07 8.20
CA GLN A 167 -2.93 -9.05 7.69
C GLN A 167 -2.62 -10.44 8.23
N SER A 168 -3.59 -11.34 8.19
CA SER A 168 -3.42 -12.70 8.71
C SER A 168 -2.33 -13.49 8.00
N ASP A 169 -2.03 -13.14 6.74
CA ASP A 169 -1.06 -13.81 5.86
C ASP A 169 0.10 -12.89 5.41
N GLY A 170 0.22 -11.68 5.99
CA GLY A 170 1.33 -10.78 5.70
C GLY A 170 1.02 -9.29 5.91
N TYR A 171 1.47 -8.46 4.97
CA TYR A 171 1.31 -7.00 5.04
C TYR A 171 0.59 -6.45 3.81
N SER A 172 -0.23 -5.42 4.03
CA SER A 172 -0.67 -4.53 2.95
C SER A 172 0.08 -3.20 3.03
N ALA A 173 0.86 -2.91 1.99
CA ALA A 173 1.53 -1.62 1.83
C ALA A 173 0.51 -0.55 1.41
N VAL A 174 0.05 0.24 2.38
CA VAL A 174 -1.03 1.22 2.19
C VAL A 174 -0.50 2.42 1.44
N TYR A 175 0.56 3.04 1.96
CA TYR A 175 1.16 4.23 1.38
C TYR A 175 2.64 4.36 1.76
N SER A 176 3.48 4.85 0.86
CA SER A 176 4.91 5.11 1.11
C SER A 176 5.29 6.48 0.60
N PHE A 177 6.14 7.18 1.34
CA PHE A 177 6.71 8.48 0.97
C PHE A 177 8.16 8.55 1.44
N PHE A 178 9.01 9.21 0.68
CA PHE A 178 10.46 9.19 0.90
C PHE A 178 11.17 10.37 0.24
N ASN A 179 12.41 10.61 0.66
CA ASN A 179 13.26 11.66 0.12
C ASN A 179 13.61 11.35 -1.34
N CYS A 180 13.19 12.22 -2.26
CA CYS A 180 13.39 12.06 -3.69
C CYS A 180 14.69 12.68 -4.22
N LEU A 181 15.46 13.37 -3.37
CA LEU A 181 16.69 14.06 -3.74
C LEU A 181 17.88 13.10 -3.93
N GLN A 182 17.73 11.83 -3.53
CA GLN A 182 18.73 10.76 -3.69
C GLN A 182 18.17 9.63 -4.58
N PRO A 183 17.92 9.89 -5.89
CA PRO A 183 17.27 8.92 -6.78
C PRO A 183 18.05 7.60 -6.91
N GLU A 184 19.36 7.62 -6.76
CA GLU A 184 20.26 6.47 -6.78
C GLU A 184 19.96 5.47 -5.65
N ARG A 185 19.44 5.90 -4.50
CA ARG A 185 19.00 4.99 -3.43
C ARG A 185 17.82 4.12 -3.85
N SER A 186 17.02 4.57 -4.81
CA SER A 186 15.81 3.86 -5.25
C SER A 186 14.90 3.48 -4.07
N MET A 187 14.63 4.44 -3.18
CA MET A 187 13.91 4.22 -1.91
C MET A 187 12.59 3.46 -2.09
N GLY A 188 11.79 3.77 -3.12
CA GLY A 188 10.55 3.03 -3.39
C GLY A 188 10.77 1.53 -3.65
N THR A 189 11.85 1.16 -4.34
CA THR A 189 12.22 -0.25 -4.52
C THR A 189 12.76 -0.84 -3.23
N PHE A 190 13.64 -0.10 -2.53
CA PHE A 190 14.25 -0.55 -1.28
C PHE A 190 13.20 -0.87 -0.22
N ILE A 191 12.21 0.00 0.00
CA ILE A 191 11.11 -0.20 0.95
C ILE A 191 10.40 -1.53 0.67
N ILE A 192 10.07 -1.84 -0.59
CA ILE A 192 9.41 -3.11 -0.92
C ILE A 192 10.32 -4.30 -0.63
N LEU A 193 11.62 -4.20 -0.97
CA LEU A 193 12.58 -5.26 -0.70
C LEU A 193 12.79 -5.52 0.79
N ASP A 194 12.74 -4.46 1.59
CA ASP A 194 12.89 -4.51 3.05
C ASP A 194 11.66 -5.16 3.70
N LEU A 195 10.45 -4.76 3.29
CA LEU A 195 9.20 -5.39 3.75
C LEU A 195 9.11 -6.87 3.40
N ILE A 196 9.60 -7.26 2.22
CA ILE A 196 9.67 -8.69 1.84
C ILE A 196 10.58 -9.45 2.80
N ASP A 197 11.73 -8.88 3.17
CA ASP A 197 12.60 -9.51 4.16
C ASP A 197 11.94 -9.59 5.54
N ASP A 198 11.27 -8.54 6.01
CA ASP A 198 10.53 -8.60 7.29
C ASP A 198 9.53 -9.76 7.30
N LEU A 199 8.74 -9.91 6.23
CA LEU A 199 7.76 -10.98 6.10
C LEU A 199 8.42 -12.36 6.13
N ARG A 200 9.57 -12.52 5.48
CA ARG A 200 10.34 -13.76 5.52
C ARG A 200 10.84 -14.09 6.92
N HIS A 201 11.35 -13.11 7.67
CA HIS A 201 11.78 -13.31 9.05
C HIS A 201 10.60 -13.65 9.98
N LYS A 202 9.39 -13.17 9.66
CA LYS A 202 8.16 -13.44 10.39
C LYS A 202 7.40 -14.69 9.92
N ASP A 203 7.95 -15.42 8.94
CA ASP A 203 7.30 -16.57 8.27
C ASP A 203 5.89 -16.26 7.72
N LEU A 204 5.70 -15.04 7.19
CA LEU A 204 4.47 -14.60 6.54
C LEU A 204 4.57 -14.70 5.01
N ASP A 205 3.44 -14.92 4.34
CA ASP A 205 3.42 -15.38 2.96
C ASP A 205 3.41 -14.24 1.93
N TYR A 206 2.65 -13.17 2.18
CA TYR A 206 2.30 -12.21 1.13
C TYR A 206 2.56 -10.74 1.50
N LEU A 207 3.15 -10.01 0.54
CA LEU A 207 3.14 -8.54 0.55
C LEU A 207 2.14 -8.04 -0.48
N TYR A 208 1.01 -7.51 -0.03
CA TYR A 208 0.00 -6.89 -0.89
C TYR A 208 0.47 -5.49 -1.28
N LEU A 209 0.69 -5.28 -2.58
CA LEU A 209 1.15 -4.01 -3.13
C LEU A 209 0.00 -3.19 -3.75
N GLY A 210 -1.25 -3.63 -3.57
CA GLY A 210 -2.42 -2.94 -4.09
C GLY A 210 -2.74 -3.33 -5.52
N TYR A 211 -2.88 -2.36 -6.42
CA TYR A 211 -3.24 -2.62 -7.83
C TYR A 211 -2.04 -2.51 -8.76
N TRP A 212 -1.88 -3.53 -9.61
CA TRP A 212 -1.06 -3.51 -10.81
C TRP A 212 -1.95 -3.14 -12.01
N ILE A 213 -1.43 -2.25 -12.86
CA ILE A 213 -2.08 -1.79 -14.08
C ILE A 213 -0.99 -1.75 -15.16
N ALA A 214 -1.07 -2.66 -16.13
CA ALA A 214 -0.05 -2.81 -17.16
C ALA A 214 0.19 -1.50 -17.95
N GLN A 215 -0.89 -0.75 -18.20
CA GLN A 215 -0.87 0.47 -19.02
C GLN A 215 -0.37 1.71 -18.28
N SER A 216 -0.17 1.63 -16.96
CA SER A 216 0.23 2.80 -16.15
C SER A 216 1.66 2.64 -15.66
N ARG A 217 2.57 3.51 -16.09
CA ARG A 217 3.97 3.53 -15.62
C ARG A 217 4.07 3.64 -14.10
N LYS A 218 3.13 4.36 -13.46
CA LYS A 218 3.07 4.52 -12.00
C LYS A 218 2.72 3.20 -11.29
N MET A 219 2.06 2.26 -11.97
CA MET A 219 1.51 1.06 -11.34
C MET A 219 2.12 -0.25 -11.87
N SER A 220 2.75 -0.23 -13.05
CA SER A 220 3.32 -1.41 -13.70
C SER A 220 4.58 -1.94 -13.02
N TYR A 221 5.33 -1.09 -12.30
CA TYR A 221 6.58 -1.46 -11.63
C TYR A 221 6.44 -2.61 -10.62
N LYS A 222 5.23 -2.84 -10.08
CA LYS A 222 4.96 -3.91 -9.09
C LYS A 222 5.24 -5.31 -9.66
N ALA A 223 5.15 -5.47 -10.98
CA ALA A 223 5.50 -6.71 -11.68
C ALA A 223 6.99 -7.09 -11.59
N ASN A 224 7.85 -6.16 -11.16
CA ASN A 224 9.29 -6.39 -11.01
C ASN A 224 9.66 -7.18 -9.73
N PHE A 225 8.69 -7.44 -8.85
CA PHE A 225 8.90 -8.16 -7.61
C PHE A 225 8.33 -9.58 -7.73
N ARG A 226 9.13 -10.51 -8.25
CA ARG A 226 8.72 -11.89 -8.52
C ARG A 226 9.28 -12.90 -7.50
N PRO A 227 8.55 -13.99 -7.20
CA PRO A 227 7.25 -14.34 -7.75
C PRO A 227 6.12 -13.47 -7.18
N ALA A 228 5.20 -13.07 -8.04
CA ALA A 228 4.02 -12.28 -7.70
C ALA A 228 2.77 -12.97 -8.23
N GLU A 229 1.65 -12.72 -7.58
CA GLU A 229 0.34 -13.20 -7.98
C GLU A 229 -0.59 -12.02 -8.23
N ILE A 230 -1.47 -12.19 -9.21
CA ILE A 230 -2.56 -11.26 -9.49
C ILE A 230 -3.91 -11.94 -9.31
N LEU A 231 -4.91 -11.19 -8.85
CA LEU A 231 -6.27 -11.70 -8.72
C LEU A 231 -7.01 -11.63 -10.07
N ILE A 232 -7.40 -12.79 -10.61
CA ILE A 232 -8.24 -12.93 -11.80
C ILE A 232 -9.50 -13.72 -11.44
N GLY A 233 -10.65 -13.06 -11.48
CA GLY A 233 -11.89 -13.64 -10.97
C GLY A 233 -11.76 -13.89 -9.46
N PRO A 234 -12.06 -15.10 -8.96
CA PRO A 234 -11.85 -15.47 -7.56
C PRO A 234 -10.44 -15.99 -7.26
N ASN A 235 -9.57 -16.15 -8.27
CA ASN A 235 -8.33 -16.91 -8.13
C ASN A 235 -7.10 -16.00 -8.16
N TRP A 236 -6.20 -16.22 -7.22
CA TRP A 236 -4.83 -15.70 -7.30
C TRP A 236 -4.03 -16.59 -8.24
N VAL A 237 -3.46 -16.00 -9.29
CA VAL A 237 -2.65 -16.69 -10.29
C VAL A 237 -1.28 -16.05 -10.39
N GLU A 238 -0.25 -16.84 -10.66
CA GLU A 238 1.11 -16.32 -10.84
C GLU A 238 1.16 -15.34 -12.02
N LEU A 239 1.84 -14.21 -11.82
CA LEU A 239 2.06 -13.20 -12.83
C LEU A 239 3.17 -13.65 -13.78
N SER A 240 2.77 -14.19 -14.93
CA SER A 240 3.65 -14.56 -16.05
C SER A 240 4.34 -13.34 -16.66
#